data_AF-A0AAD9L0Z8-F1
#
_entry.id   AF-A0AAD9L0Z8-F1
#
_cell.length_a   1.000
_cell.length_b   1.000
_cell.length_c   1.000
_cell.angle_alpha   90.00
_cell.angle_beta   90.00
_cell.angle_gamma   90.00
#
_symmetry.space_group_name_H-M   'P 1'
#
loop_
_entity.id
_entity.type
_entity.pdbx_description
1 polymer ?
#
loop_
_entity_poly.entity_id
_entity_poly.type
_entity_poly.pdbx_seq_one_letter_code
_entity_poly.pdbx_strand_id
1 'polypeptide(L)'
;MRNLQVLSRLACRTISTTARRSEVAMGQSATKARGVVPNTPGYKTLMRRQQEWTKDDGKMVWQKRGFVDLVQVRGLEILAGVAGVAICAHFLMMIFPKRD
;
A
#
# COMPACT_ATOMS: atom_id res chain seq x y z
N MET A 1 -3.49 -9.58 21.24
CA MET A 1 -2.76 -8.84 20.17
C MET A 1 -2.13 -9.72 19.08
N ARG A 2 -1.56 -10.90 19.39
CA ARG A 2 -0.96 -11.80 18.37
C ARG A 2 -1.92 -12.27 17.26
N ASN A 3 -3.18 -12.51 17.59
CA ASN A 3 -4.16 -13.06 16.63
C ASN A 3 -4.55 -12.06 15.52
N LEU A 4 -4.53 -10.76 15.82
CA LEU A 4 -4.84 -9.71 14.84
C LEU A 4 -3.75 -9.56 13.77
N GLN A 5 -2.48 -9.76 14.14
CA GLN A 5 -1.36 -9.74 13.18
C GLN A 5 -1.36 -10.96 12.25
N VAL A 6 -1.88 -12.10 12.71
CA VAL A 6 -2.01 -13.31 11.88
C VAL A 6 -3.14 -13.15 10.87
N LEU A 7 -4.27 -12.57 11.29
CA LEU A 7 -5.40 -12.27 10.41
C LEU A 7 -5.06 -11.23 9.34
N SER A 8 -4.32 -10.17 9.68
CA SER A 8 -3.90 -9.18 8.67
C SER A 8 -2.95 -9.78 7.63
N ARG A 9 -2.04 -10.68 8.05
CA ARG A 9 -1.15 -11.41 7.12
C ARG A 9 -1.91 -12.39 6.22
N LEU A 10 -2.92 -13.07 6.75
CA LEU A 10 -3.79 -13.96 5.97
C LEU A 10 -4.66 -13.19 4.98
N ALA A 11 -5.28 -12.08 5.42
CA ALA A 11 -6.10 -11.22 4.57
C ALA A 11 -5.29 -10.62 3.39
N CYS A 12 -4.06 -10.14 3.65
CA CYS A 12 -3.16 -9.65 2.61
C CYS A 12 -2.79 -10.76 1.60
N ARG A 13 -2.59 -12.01 2.06
CA ARG A 13 -2.29 -13.14 1.18
C ARG A 13 -3.50 -13.51 0.31
N THR A 14 -4.70 -13.54 0.87
CA THR A 14 -5.91 -13.88 0.10
C THR A 14 -6.20 -12.86 -1.00
N ILE A 15 -6.08 -11.57 -0.72
CA ILE A 15 -6.27 -10.48 -1.71
C ILE A 15 -5.23 -10.57 -2.83
N SER A 16 -3.98 -10.92 -2.48
CA SER A 16 -2.90 -11.11 -3.47
C SER A 16 -3.15 -12.33 -4.37
N THR A 17 -3.77 -13.39 -3.85
CA THR A 17 -4.10 -14.59 -4.64
C THR A 17 -5.36 -14.46 -5.48
N THR A 18 -6.40 -13.75 -5.02
CA THR A 18 -7.62 -13.51 -5.82
C THR A 18 -7.35 -12.54 -6.97
N ALA A 19 -6.54 -11.51 -6.76
CA ALA A 19 -6.11 -10.61 -7.84
C ALA A 19 -5.31 -11.35 -8.94
N ARG A 20 -4.58 -12.42 -8.60
CA ARG A 20 -3.87 -13.25 -9.59
C ARG A 20 -4.75 -14.26 -10.32
N ARG A 21 -5.94 -14.60 -9.81
CA ARG A 21 -6.81 -15.64 -10.40
C ARG A 21 -7.93 -15.09 -11.29
N SER A 22 -8.22 -13.79 -11.23
CA SER A 22 -9.37 -13.20 -11.93
C SER A 22 -9.19 -13.01 -13.44
N GLU A 23 -7.97 -13.04 -13.99
CA GLU A 23 -7.76 -12.63 -15.40
C GLU A 23 -6.76 -13.47 -16.21
N VAL A 24 -6.31 -14.62 -15.70
CA VAL A 24 -5.39 -15.48 -16.47
C VAL A 24 -5.95 -16.89 -16.53
N ALA A 25 -6.65 -17.19 -17.63
CA ALA A 25 -6.97 -18.54 -18.01
C ALA A 25 -5.67 -19.36 -18.09
N MET A 26 -5.45 -20.28 -17.15
CA MET A 26 -4.29 -21.18 -17.08
C MET A 26 -4.34 -22.28 -18.16
N GLY A 27 -4.65 -21.90 -19.41
CA GLY A 27 -4.77 -22.82 -20.54
C GLY A 27 -3.96 -22.41 -21.76
N GLN A 28 -3.36 -21.22 -21.81
CA GLN A 28 -2.50 -20.84 -22.93
C GLN A 28 -1.07 -21.32 -22.71
N SER A 29 -0.78 -22.45 -23.36
CA SER A 29 0.54 -23.03 -23.57
C SER A 29 1.59 -21.94 -23.86
N ALA A 30 2.64 -21.93 -23.05
CA ALA A 30 3.81 -21.06 -23.19
C ALA A 30 4.70 -21.47 -24.38
N THR A 31 4.13 -21.62 -25.57
CA THR A 31 4.90 -21.83 -26.80
C THR A 31 4.85 -20.57 -27.64
N LYS A 32 6.01 -19.89 -27.74
CA LYS A 32 6.29 -18.69 -28.55
C LYS A 32 5.61 -17.38 -28.10
N ALA A 33 6.10 -16.79 -27.02
CA ALA A 33 6.04 -15.34 -26.83
C ALA A 33 7.31 -14.80 -26.13
N ARG A 34 8.49 -15.21 -26.61
CA ARG A 34 9.69 -14.40 -26.36
C ARG A 34 9.58 -13.17 -27.27
N GLY A 35 9.20 -12.03 -26.70
CA GLY A 35 9.39 -10.71 -27.34
C GLY A 35 8.15 -9.91 -27.74
N VAL A 36 6.92 -10.39 -27.49
CA VAL A 36 5.72 -9.58 -27.77
C VAL A 36 5.35 -8.78 -26.53
N VAL A 37 5.74 -7.50 -26.52
CA VAL A 37 5.30 -6.53 -25.50
C VAL A 37 3.81 -6.26 -25.73
N PRO A 38 2.91 -6.58 -24.77
CA PRO A 38 1.48 -6.33 -24.94
C PRO A 38 1.21 -4.84 -25.19
N ASN A 39 0.51 -4.53 -26.29
CA ASN A 39 0.23 -3.15 -26.68
C ASN A 39 -1.05 -2.59 -26.00
N THR A 40 -1.55 -3.27 -24.97
CA THR A 40 -2.76 -2.86 -24.25
C THR A 40 -2.49 -1.59 -23.42
N PRO A 41 -3.47 -0.68 -23.28
CA PRO A 41 -3.29 0.57 -22.55
C PRO A 41 -2.90 0.35 -21.06
N GLY A 42 -3.42 -0.71 -20.44
CA GLY A 42 -3.02 -1.11 -19.08
C GLY A 42 -1.54 -1.52 -18.99
N TYR A 43 -1.04 -2.28 -19.97
CA TYR A 43 0.36 -2.72 -19.99
C TYR A 43 1.33 -1.54 -20.21
N LYS A 44 0.97 -0.56 -21.05
CA LYS A 44 1.76 0.67 -21.22
C LYS A 44 1.93 1.44 -19.92
N THR A 45 0.87 1.50 -19.11
CA THR A 45 0.90 2.17 -17.81
C THR A 45 1.80 1.43 -16.82
N LEU A 46 1.75 0.10 -16.81
CA LEU A 46 2.67 -0.74 -16.03
C LEU A 46 4.12 -0.55 -16.45
N MET A 47 4.40 -0.57 -17.76
CA MET A 47 5.76 -0.31 -18.28
C MET A 47 6.28 1.07 -17.86
N ARG A 48 5.44 2.10 -17.95
CA ARG A 48 5.82 3.45 -17.53
C ARG A 48 6.16 3.49 -16.03
N ARG A 49 5.35 2.85 -15.19
CA ARG A 49 5.63 2.74 -13.75
C ARG A 49 6.89 1.93 -13.46
N GLN A 50 7.12 0.84 -14.21
CA GLN A 50 8.34 0.05 -14.08
C GLN A 50 9.56 0.90 -14.39
N GLN A 51 9.56 1.66 -15.49
CA GLN A 51 10.64 2.59 -15.85
C GLN A 51 10.85 3.68 -14.80
N GLU A 52 9.77 4.27 -14.27
CA GLU A 52 9.83 5.24 -13.17
C GLU A 52 10.47 4.61 -11.90
N TRP A 53 10.25 3.33 -11.65
CA TRP A 53 10.74 2.64 -10.46
C TRP A 53 12.16 2.09 -10.59
N THR A 54 12.61 1.71 -11.79
CA THR A 54 13.99 1.30 -12.06
C THR A 54 14.96 2.46 -12.26
N LYS A 55 14.48 3.69 -12.41
CA LYS A 55 15.35 4.87 -12.49
C LYS A 55 16.17 4.99 -11.21
N ASP A 56 17.49 5.04 -11.32
CA ASP A 56 18.38 5.19 -10.17
C ASP A 56 18.59 6.67 -9.87
N ASP A 57 17.70 7.22 -9.05
CA ASP A 57 17.64 8.63 -8.68
C ASP A 57 18.10 8.88 -7.22
N GLY A 58 18.68 7.86 -6.57
CA GLY A 58 19.12 7.91 -5.17
C GLY A 58 17.98 8.02 -4.15
N LYS A 59 16.72 7.96 -4.59
CA LYS A 59 15.53 8.03 -3.72
C LYS A 59 15.11 6.65 -3.26
N MET A 60 14.60 6.58 -2.03
CA MET A 60 13.99 5.34 -1.53
C MET A 60 12.69 5.05 -2.28
N VAL A 61 12.29 3.76 -2.32
CA VAL A 61 11.11 3.29 -3.06
C VAL A 61 9.83 4.07 -2.72
N TRP A 62 9.67 4.43 -1.44
CA TRP A 62 8.54 5.18 -0.88
C TRP A 62 8.65 6.70 -1.07
N GLN A 63 9.63 7.19 -1.83
CA GLN A 63 9.81 8.59 -2.19
C GLN A 63 9.78 8.79 -3.71
N LYS A 64 9.72 7.70 -4.50
CA LYS A 64 9.84 7.74 -5.96
C LYS A 64 8.67 8.46 -6.64
N ARG A 65 7.47 8.49 -6.04
CA ARG A 65 6.32 9.23 -6.58
C ARG A 65 6.30 10.69 -6.12
N GLY A 66 7.34 11.14 -5.40
CA GLY A 66 7.54 12.51 -4.99
C GLY A 66 6.40 13.01 -4.09
N PHE A 67 5.65 14.00 -4.58
CA PHE A 67 4.61 14.68 -3.81
C PHE A 67 3.50 13.74 -3.32
N VAL A 68 3.12 12.73 -4.12
CA VAL A 68 2.06 11.80 -3.74
C VAL A 68 2.44 11.00 -2.50
N ASP A 69 3.68 10.49 -2.47
CA ASP A 69 4.18 9.73 -1.33
C ASP A 69 4.38 10.65 -0.12
N LEU A 70 4.84 11.88 -0.34
CA LEU A 70 4.99 12.90 0.71
C LEU A 70 3.65 13.18 1.41
N VAL A 71 2.57 13.39 0.64
CA VAL A 71 1.24 13.67 1.20
C VAL A 71 0.71 12.47 1.97
N GLN A 72 0.89 11.26 1.46
CA GLN A 72 0.44 10.05 2.17
C GLN A 72 1.18 9.84 3.49
N VAL A 73 2.51 9.96 3.48
CA VAL A 73 3.32 9.74 4.69
C VAL A 73 3.08 10.87 5.70
N ARG A 74 3.19 12.14 5.28
CA ARG A 74 2.99 13.28 6.18
C ARG A 74 1.56 13.38 6.69
N GLY A 75 0.58 13.10 5.83
CA GLY A 75 -0.82 13.06 6.23
C GLY A 75 -1.08 12.01 7.30
N LEU A 76 -0.51 10.81 7.13
CA LEU A 76 -0.62 9.73 8.12
C LEU A 76 0.06 10.11 9.45
N GLU A 77 1.27 10.67 9.39
CA GLU A 77 2.02 11.11 10.59
C GLU A 77 1.24 12.16 11.39
N ILE A 78 0.71 13.19 10.72
CA ILE A 78 -0.07 14.26 11.38
C ILE A 78 -1.33 13.69 12.00
N LEU A 79 -2.09 12.88 11.25
CA LEU A 79 -3.33 12.28 11.74
C LEU A 79 -3.07 11.41 12.97
N ALA A 80 -2.03 10.58 12.92
CA ALA A 80 -1.65 9.72 14.04
C ALA A 80 -1.21 10.54 15.27
N GLY A 81 -0.46 11.63 15.06
CA GLY A 81 -0.05 12.54 16.14
C GLY A 81 -1.24 13.20 16.82
N VAL A 82 -2.16 13.78 16.04
CA VAL A 82 -3.38 14.43 16.57
C VAL A 82 -4.27 13.42 17.31
N ALA A 83 -4.48 12.23 16.72
CA ALA A 83 -5.25 11.17 17.37
C ALA A 83 -4.62 10.72 18.70
N GLY A 84 -3.30 10.56 18.72
CA GLY A 84 -2.56 10.22 19.94
C GLY A 84 -2.75 11.26 21.05
N VAL A 85 -2.62 12.55 20.72
CA VAL A 85 -2.84 13.64 21.68
C VAL A 85 -4.27 13.66 22.20
N ALA A 86 -5.26 13.48 21.31
CA ALA A 86 -6.67 13.44 21.68
C ALA A 86 -6.99 12.28 22.64
N ILE A 87 -6.43 11.09 22.38
CA ILE A 87 -6.59 9.92 23.24
C ILE A 87 -5.95 10.17 24.61
N CYS A 88 -4.72 10.70 24.67
CA CYS A 88 -4.06 11.03 25.92
C CYS A 88 -4.85 12.07 26.74
N ALA A 89 -5.34 13.13 26.08
CA ALA A 89 -6.17 14.14 26.72
C ALA A 89 -7.48 13.55 27.27
N HIS A 90 -8.10 12.63 26.53
CA HIS A 90 -9.31 11.94 26.98
C HIS A 90 -9.06 11.09 28.23
N PHE A 91 -7.97 10.34 28.28
CA PHE A 91 -7.59 9.57 29.47
C PHE A 91 -7.26 10.48 30.66
N LEU A 92 -6.55 11.60 30.44
CA LEU A 92 -6.29 12.57 31.50
C LEU A 92 -7.58 13.16 32.08
N MET A 93 -8.58 13.46 31.25
CA MET A 93 -9.88 13.94 31.71
C MET A 93 -10.70 12.89 32.47
N MET A 94 -10.44 11.59 32.30
CA MET A 94 -11.07 10.54 33.11
C MET A 94 -10.44 10.40 34.49
N ILE A 95 -9.17 10.76 34.65
CA ILE A 95 -8.45 10.64 35.93
C ILE A 95 -8.97 11.66 36.95
N PHE A 96 -9.38 12.84 36.50
CA PHE A 96 -9.95 13.85 37.39
C PHE A 96 -11.47 13.64 37.53
N PRO A 97 -12.00 13.48 38.76
CA PRO A 97 -13.43 13.42 38.96
C PRO A 97 -14.06 14.72 38.45
N LYS A 98 -15.08 14.59 37.62
CA LYS A 98 -15.89 15.74 37.21
C LYS A 98 -16.47 16.34 38.49
N ARG A 99 -16.09 17.59 38.80
CA ARG A 99 -16.77 18.37 39.82
C ARG A 99 -18.15 18.70 39.26
N ASP A 100 -19.15 17.95 39.72
CA ASP A 100 -20.55 18.35 39.66
C ASP A 100 -20.81 19.52 40.62
#